data_AF-A0A9E3S4F0-F1
#
_entry.id   AF-A0A9E3S4F0-F1
#
_cell.length_a   1.000
_cell.length_b   1.000
_cell.length_c   1.000
_cell.angle_alpha   90.00
_cell.angle_beta   90.00
_cell.angle_gamma   90.00
#
_symmetry.space_group_name_H-M   'P 1'
#
loop_
_entity.id
_entity.type
_entity.pdbx_description
1 polymer ?
#
loop_
_entity_poly.entity_id
_entity_poly.type
_entity_poly.pdbx_seq_one_letter_code
_entity_poly.pdbx_strand_id
1 'polypeptide(L)'
;MALSWFGKSKGSNELAQLIKSCQALGVVMEEGEGSGKRVVKLAISHEPGPQWFTVTHECVTVYADQAEGLCSYANLEPDVFLLLGAILGIIQWRALILNPLLASQDDLRHAQPSRCLFAEQPTKNEYALVLEDLHICRGCLQFYRCLGGEGDIEALLVLMARLRDPLTPSSYIRLS
;
A
#
# COMPACT_ATOMS: atom_id res chain seq x y z
N MET A 1 -8.28 22.18 7.44
CA MET A 1 -9.38 21.62 8.26
C MET A 1 -8.83 20.40 8.98
N ALA A 2 -8.67 20.48 10.30
CA ALA A 2 -8.12 19.41 11.12
C ALA A 2 -9.24 18.42 11.47
N LEU A 3 -9.11 17.17 11.03
CA LEU A 3 -9.98 16.09 11.47
C LEU A 3 -9.26 15.36 12.59
N SER A 4 -9.77 15.56 13.81
CA SER A 4 -9.56 14.64 14.92
C SER A 4 -10.33 13.35 14.63
N TRP A 5 -9.92 12.23 15.24
CA TRP A 5 -10.74 11.14 15.83
C TRP A 5 -9.84 9.91 16.06
N PHE A 6 -10.11 9.09 17.09
CA PHE A 6 -9.72 7.67 17.21
C PHE A 6 -10.21 7.10 18.57
N GLY A 7 -11.00 6.01 18.51
CA GLY A 7 -11.44 5.20 19.65
C GLY A 7 -10.57 3.95 19.87
N LYS A 8 -10.45 3.53 21.14
CA LYS A 8 -9.48 2.53 21.63
C LYS A 8 -9.97 1.08 21.45
N SER A 9 -9.25 0.28 20.65
CA SER A 9 -9.20 -1.20 20.75
C SER A 9 -7.75 -1.66 20.52
N LYS A 10 -7.33 -2.79 21.09
CA LYS A 10 -5.89 -3.18 21.10
C LYS A 10 -5.30 -3.41 19.69
N GLY A 11 -6.10 -3.89 18.73
CA GLY A 11 -5.71 -3.94 17.32
C GLY A 11 -5.88 -2.60 16.60
N SER A 12 -6.76 -1.69 17.07
CA SER A 12 -6.91 -0.37 16.45
C SER A 12 -5.63 0.47 16.56
N ASN A 13 -4.74 0.18 17.50
CA ASN A 13 -3.50 0.94 17.69
C ASN A 13 -2.49 0.74 16.54
N GLU A 14 -2.34 -0.46 15.98
CA GLU A 14 -1.36 -0.77 14.93
C GLU A 14 -1.81 -0.27 13.55
N LEU A 15 -3.09 -0.42 13.20
CA LEU A 15 -3.65 0.15 11.97
C LEU A 15 -3.75 1.68 12.07
N ALA A 16 -4.16 2.23 13.22
CA ALA A 16 -4.07 3.68 13.46
C ALA A 16 -2.62 4.15 13.45
N GLN A 17 -1.64 3.32 13.81
CA GLN A 17 -0.22 3.63 13.69
C GLN A 17 0.29 3.49 12.26
N LEU A 18 -0.26 2.62 11.41
CA LEU A 18 0.03 2.58 9.97
C LEU A 18 -0.61 3.77 9.25
N ILE A 19 -1.87 4.09 9.54
CA ILE A 19 -2.56 5.28 9.02
C ILE A 19 -1.87 6.54 9.54
N LYS A 20 -1.56 6.62 10.84
CA LYS A 20 -0.71 7.68 11.39
C LYS A 20 0.69 7.62 10.87
N SER A 21 1.25 6.49 10.45
CA SER A 21 2.57 6.43 9.80
C SER A 21 2.44 6.96 8.39
N CYS A 22 1.43 6.61 7.60
CA CYS A 22 1.13 7.26 6.33
C CYS A 22 0.91 8.77 6.51
N GLN A 23 0.24 9.21 7.59
CA GLN A 23 0.03 10.63 7.92
C GLN A 23 1.29 11.30 8.50
N ALA A 24 2.13 10.60 9.27
CA ALA A 24 3.33 11.11 9.96
C ALA A 24 4.62 10.95 9.15
N LEU A 25 4.62 10.08 8.14
CA LEU A 25 5.58 9.99 7.03
C LEU A 25 5.40 11.16 6.05
N GLY A 26 4.47 12.09 6.35
CA GLY A 26 4.29 13.30 5.58
C GLY A 26 3.81 13.01 4.16
N VAL A 27 2.69 12.30 3.99
CA VAL A 27 1.91 12.46 2.76
C VAL A 27 1.40 13.91 2.75
N VAL A 28 2.25 14.79 2.25
CA VAL A 28 1.99 16.22 2.07
C VAL A 28 1.70 16.41 0.59
N MET A 29 0.47 16.79 0.28
CA MET A 29 0.21 17.55 -0.93
C MET A 29 0.91 18.91 -0.78
N GLU A 30 2.08 19.00 -1.41
CA GLU A 30 2.90 20.18 -1.75
C GLU A 30 3.90 20.82 -0.76
N GLU A 31 5.04 21.14 -1.41
CA GLU A 31 6.27 21.93 -1.19
C GLU A 31 6.70 22.50 0.18
N GLY A 32 7.97 22.25 0.52
CA GLY A 32 8.74 23.13 1.40
C GLY A 32 9.93 22.47 2.13
N GLU A 33 11.14 22.98 1.89
CA GLU A 33 12.40 22.56 2.51
C GLU A 33 12.49 22.86 4.01
N GLY A 34 13.14 21.96 4.76
CA GLY A 34 13.73 22.27 6.06
C GLY A 34 13.40 21.28 7.18
N SER A 35 14.14 20.16 7.25
CA SER A 35 14.56 19.42 8.47
C SER A 35 14.76 17.91 8.22
N GLY A 36 15.63 17.50 7.29
CA GLY A 36 16.17 16.12 7.23
C GLY A 36 15.19 14.94 7.06
N LYS A 37 13.87 15.19 6.98
CA LYS A 37 12.84 14.19 6.74
C LYS A 37 12.58 14.13 5.24
N ARG A 38 12.84 12.97 4.64
CA ARG A 38 12.42 12.70 3.26
C ARG A 38 10.90 12.51 3.26
N VAL A 39 10.23 13.25 2.38
CA VAL A 39 8.78 13.25 2.19
C VAL A 39 8.46 12.49 0.91
N VAL A 40 7.41 11.68 0.91
CA VAL A 40 6.90 11.00 -0.29
C VAL A 40 5.65 11.70 -0.80
N LYS A 41 5.61 12.00 -2.10
CA LYS A 41 4.37 12.43 -2.74
C LYS A 41 3.50 11.20 -3.01
N LEU A 42 2.23 11.23 -2.62
CA LEU A 42 1.24 10.23 -3.01
C LEU A 42 0.31 10.87 -4.04
N ALA A 43 0.27 10.30 -5.23
CA ALA A 43 -0.62 10.74 -6.30
C ALA A 43 -1.64 9.64 -6.61
N ILE A 44 -2.88 10.05 -6.90
CA ILE A 44 -3.91 9.18 -7.47
C ILE A 44 -4.11 9.66 -8.90
N SER A 45 -3.90 8.77 -9.87
CA SER A 45 -4.10 9.08 -11.29
C SER A 45 -5.29 8.31 -11.84
N HIS A 46 -6.16 9.01 -12.57
CA HIS A 46 -7.23 8.40 -13.36
C HIS A 46 -6.79 8.10 -14.80
N GLU A 47 -5.58 8.50 -15.17
CA GLU A 47 -5.01 8.15 -16.47
C GLU A 47 -4.62 6.66 -16.50
N PRO A 48 -4.63 6.02 -17.67
CA PRO A 48 -4.20 4.63 -17.78
C PRO A 48 -2.76 4.44 -17.31
N GLY A 49 -2.58 3.70 -16.21
CA GLY A 49 -1.25 3.29 -15.75
C GLY A 49 -0.75 2.04 -16.48
N PRO A 50 0.50 1.62 -16.29
CA PRO A 50 0.93 0.27 -16.70
C PRO A 50 0.45 -0.82 -15.73
N GLN A 51 0.04 -0.44 -14.52
CA GLN A 51 -0.12 -1.34 -13.36
C GLN A 51 -0.90 -0.66 -12.24
N TRP A 52 -1.16 -1.36 -11.15
CA TRP A 52 -1.91 -0.81 -10.01
C TRP A 52 -1.23 0.39 -9.34
N PHE A 53 0.10 0.36 -9.16
CA PHE A 53 0.85 1.49 -8.66
C PHE A 53 2.30 1.52 -9.18
N THR A 54 2.86 2.73 -9.30
CA THR A 54 4.27 2.97 -9.61
C THR A 54 4.98 3.67 -8.46
N VAL A 55 6.29 3.45 -8.36
CA VAL A 55 7.13 4.06 -7.33
C VAL A 55 8.39 4.64 -7.96
N THR A 56 8.69 5.89 -7.62
CA THR A 56 9.96 6.57 -7.89
C THR A 56 10.60 6.98 -6.57
N HIS A 57 11.81 7.56 -6.57
CA HIS A 57 12.40 8.08 -5.33
C HIS A 57 11.61 9.24 -4.70
N GLU A 58 10.72 9.88 -5.44
CA GLU A 58 10.01 11.08 -5.01
C GLU A 58 8.50 10.86 -4.83
N CYS A 59 7.93 9.87 -5.51
CA CYS A 59 6.49 9.72 -5.64
C CYS A 59 6.05 8.26 -5.63
N VAL A 60 4.88 8.02 -5.05
CA VAL A 60 4.04 6.83 -5.24
C VAL A 60 2.81 7.27 -6.02
N THR A 61 2.56 6.65 -7.17
CA THR A 61 1.33 6.90 -7.96
C THR A 61 0.47 5.67 -7.95
N VAL A 62 -0.76 5.78 -7.47
CA VAL A 62 -1.79 4.73 -7.54
C VAL A 62 -2.71 5.03 -8.71
N TYR A 63 -2.93 4.05 -9.58
CA TYR A 63 -3.77 4.21 -10.76
C TYR A 63 -5.19 3.71 -10.49
N ALA A 64 -6.17 4.58 -10.69
CA ALA A 64 -7.58 4.34 -10.43
C ALA A 64 -8.38 3.95 -11.69
N ASP A 65 -7.73 3.88 -12.86
CA ASP A 65 -8.38 3.71 -14.17
C ASP A 65 -9.19 2.40 -14.31
N GLN A 66 -8.83 1.36 -13.55
CA GLN A 66 -9.56 0.08 -13.50
C GLN A 66 -10.09 -0.27 -12.11
N ALA A 67 -10.06 0.68 -11.17
CA ALA A 67 -10.42 0.43 -9.78
C ALA A 67 -11.82 -0.16 -9.67
N GLU A 68 -12.84 0.46 -10.28
CA GLU A 68 -14.24 0.01 -10.20
C GLU A 68 -14.42 -1.43 -10.68
N GLY A 69 -13.83 -1.79 -11.83
CA GLY A 69 -13.95 -3.13 -12.41
C GLY A 69 -13.27 -4.21 -11.57
N LEU A 70 -12.03 -3.96 -11.13
CA LEU A 70 -11.26 -4.88 -10.29
C LEU A 70 -11.91 -5.05 -8.91
N CYS A 71 -12.40 -3.95 -8.33
CA CYS A 71 -13.07 -3.93 -7.04
C CYS A 71 -14.40 -4.70 -7.06
N SER A 72 -15.21 -4.49 -8.10
CA SER A 72 -16.47 -5.21 -8.28
C SER A 72 -16.25 -6.73 -8.36
N TYR A 73 -15.22 -7.15 -9.09
CA TYR A 73 -14.85 -8.57 -9.20
C TYR A 73 -14.38 -9.16 -7.87
N ALA A 74 -13.47 -8.47 -7.18
CA ALA A 74 -12.88 -8.94 -5.93
C ALA A 74 -13.76 -8.68 -4.68
N ASN A 75 -14.98 -8.15 -4.87
CA ASN A 75 -15.88 -7.73 -3.79
C ASN A 75 -15.18 -6.80 -2.77
N LEU A 76 -14.44 -5.82 -3.30
CA LEU A 76 -13.69 -4.82 -2.54
C LEU A 76 -14.29 -3.42 -2.77
N GLU A 77 -14.20 -2.52 -1.81
CA GLU A 77 -14.55 -1.11 -2.05
C GLU A 77 -13.41 -0.38 -2.79
N PRO A 78 -13.71 0.56 -3.70
CA PRO A 78 -12.69 1.36 -4.40
C PRO A 78 -11.72 2.08 -3.47
N ASP A 79 -12.19 2.63 -2.34
CA ASP A 79 -11.33 3.32 -1.37
C ASP A 79 -10.31 2.38 -0.73
N VAL A 80 -10.70 1.13 -0.50
CA VAL A 80 -9.82 0.09 0.05
C VAL A 80 -8.77 -0.32 -0.96
N PHE A 81 -9.13 -0.41 -2.24
CA PHE A 81 -8.17 -0.65 -3.33
C PHE A 81 -7.14 0.47 -3.43
N LEU A 82 -7.56 1.73 -3.38
CA LEU A 82 -6.65 2.87 -3.44
C LEU A 82 -5.72 2.91 -2.21
N LEU A 83 -6.28 2.64 -1.02
CA LEU A 83 -5.51 2.56 0.22
C LEU A 83 -4.48 1.44 0.19
N LEU A 84 -4.85 0.25 -0.27
CA LEU A 84 -3.94 -0.89 -0.35
C LEU A 84 -2.81 -0.62 -1.36
N GLY A 85 -3.13 -0.05 -2.53
CA GLY A 85 -2.13 0.39 -3.50
C GLY A 85 -1.17 1.45 -2.92
N ALA A 86 -1.70 2.41 -2.16
CA ALA A 86 -0.89 3.44 -1.51
C ALA A 86 0.07 2.83 -0.46
N ILE A 87 -0.41 1.90 0.38
CA ILE A 87 0.41 1.23 1.39
C ILE A 87 1.51 0.41 0.74
N LEU A 88 1.19 -0.40 -0.27
CA LEU A 88 2.17 -1.19 -1.01
C LEU A 88 3.24 -0.31 -1.66
N GLY A 89 2.80 0.79 -2.29
CA GLY A 89 3.70 1.77 -2.89
C GLY A 89 4.59 2.46 -1.87
N ILE A 90 4.07 2.83 -0.69
CA ILE A 90 4.85 3.44 0.39
C ILE A 90 5.90 2.46 0.94
N ILE A 91 5.54 1.18 1.12
CA ILE A 91 6.49 0.14 1.55
C ILE A 91 7.65 0.03 0.54
N GLN A 92 7.33 -0.02 -0.75
CA GLN A 92 8.31 -0.02 -1.83
C GLN A 92 9.16 1.25 -1.85
N TRP A 93 8.54 2.43 -1.72
CA TRP A 93 9.26 3.69 -1.68
C TRP A 93 10.25 3.74 -0.51
N ARG A 94 9.84 3.34 0.70
CA ARG A 94 10.72 3.29 1.86
C ARG A 94 11.88 2.33 1.63
N ALA A 95 11.63 1.17 1.05
CA ALA A 95 12.67 0.22 0.70
C ALA A 95 13.72 0.86 -0.24
N LEU A 96 13.29 1.56 -1.31
CA LEU A 96 14.19 2.29 -2.21
C LEU A 96 15.00 3.37 -1.50
N ILE A 97 14.36 4.12 -0.61
CA ILE A 97 15.00 5.24 0.07
C ILE A 97 16.04 4.80 1.09
N LEU A 98 15.76 3.69 1.79
CA LEU A 98 16.63 3.17 2.86
C LEU A 98 17.79 2.32 2.32
N ASN A 99 17.70 1.80 1.09
CA ASN A 99 18.65 0.82 0.57
C ASN A 99 19.23 1.29 -0.77
N PRO A 100 20.42 1.92 -0.76
CA PRO A 100 21.05 2.50 -1.95
C PRO A 100 21.42 1.50 -3.07
N LEU A 101 21.37 0.20 -2.79
CA LEU A 101 21.62 -0.85 -3.76
C LEU A 101 20.43 -1.08 -4.70
N LEU A 102 19.26 -0.57 -4.36
CA LEU A 102 18.07 -0.65 -5.18
C LEU A 102 18.01 0.60 -6.07
N ALA A 103 17.98 0.40 -7.38
CA ALA A 103 18.04 1.46 -8.38
C ALA A 103 16.65 1.87 -8.85
N SER A 104 15.71 0.93 -8.94
CA SER A 104 14.35 1.21 -9.41
C SER A 104 13.31 0.33 -8.73
N GLN A 105 12.03 0.62 -9.02
CA GLN A 105 10.92 -0.23 -8.60
C GLN A 105 11.05 -1.68 -9.10
N ASP A 106 11.76 -1.92 -10.20
CA ASP A 106 11.92 -3.26 -10.76
C ASP A 106 12.72 -4.17 -9.82
N ASP A 107 13.65 -3.60 -9.04
CA ASP A 107 14.41 -4.34 -8.03
C ASP A 107 13.56 -4.79 -6.83
N LEU A 108 12.34 -4.26 -6.71
CA LEU A 108 11.40 -4.56 -5.62
C LEU A 108 10.32 -5.57 -6.01
N ARG A 109 10.36 -6.06 -7.26
CA ARG A 109 9.30 -6.87 -7.86
C ARG A 109 9.78 -8.26 -8.18
N HIS A 110 8.82 -9.17 -8.31
CA HIS A 110 9.10 -10.52 -8.74
C HIS A 110 7.95 -11.06 -9.60
N ALA A 111 8.25 -11.97 -10.51
CA ALA A 111 7.22 -12.60 -11.35
C ALA A 111 6.45 -13.70 -10.61
N GLN A 112 7.04 -14.34 -9.58
CA GLN A 112 6.44 -15.52 -8.93
C GLN A 112 6.61 -15.54 -7.41
N PRO A 113 5.58 -15.97 -6.64
CA PRO A 113 4.28 -16.45 -7.12
C PRO A 113 3.38 -15.31 -7.62
N SER A 114 2.60 -15.55 -8.68
CA SER A 114 1.75 -14.51 -9.30
C SER A 114 0.69 -13.93 -8.35
N ARG A 115 0.27 -14.67 -7.32
CA ARG A 115 -0.71 -14.18 -6.34
C ARG A 115 -0.15 -13.27 -5.25
N CYS A 116 1.16 -12.99 -5.24
CA CYS A 116 1.74 -12.08 -4.25
C CYS A 116 1.30 -10.63 -4.54
N LEU A 117 0.96 -9.87 -3.51
CA LEU A 117 0.65 -8.44 -3.61
C LEU A 117 1.80 -7.58 -4.16
N PHE A 118 3.04 -8.08 -4.05
CA PHE A 118 4.23 -7.43 -4.61
C PHE A 118 4.70 -8.06 -5.94
N ALA A 119 3.96 -9.04 -6.47
CA ALA A 119 4.29 -9.62 -7.76
C ALA A 119 3.91 -8.68 -8.91
N GLU A 120 4.76 -8.66 -9.92
CA GLU A 120 4.44 -8.08 -11.21
C GLU A 120 3.42 -8.98 -11.93
N GLN A 121 2.31 -8.39 -12.36
CA GLN A 121 1.27 -9.11 -13.10
C GLN A 121 1.49 -8.95 -14.61
N PRO A 122 1.39 -10.03 -15.40
CA PRO A 122 1.47 -9.97 -16.86
C PRO A 122 0.42 -9.06 -17.50
N THR A 123 -0.76 -8.99 -16.87
CA THR A 123 -1.87 -8.15 -17.32
C THR A 123 -2.53 -7.46 -16.13
N LYS A 124 -3.14 -6.28 -16.37
CA LYS A 124 -3.86 -5.59 -15.29
C LYS A 124 -5.03 -6.39 -14.74
N ASN A 125 -5.69 -7.18 -15.57
CA ASN A 125 -6.84 -7.97 -15.15
C ASN A 125 -6.46 -9.06 -14.14
N GLU A 126 -5.21 -9.52 -14.14
CA GLU A 126 -4.73 -10.51 -13.16
C GLU A 126 -4.59 -9.94 -11.75
N TYR A 127 -4.56 -8.61 -11.58
CA TYR A 127 -4.69 -8.01 -10.25
C TYR A 127 -6.02 -8.39 -9.57
N ALA A 128 -7.07 -8.69 -10.33
CA ALA A 128 -8.34 -9.15 -9.77
C ALA A 128 -8.16 -10.44 -8.95
N LEU A 129 -7.34 -11.38 -9.45
CA LEU A 129 -7.03 -12.65 -8.77
C LEU A 129 -6.16 -12.44 -7.52
N VAL A 130 -5.30 -11.43 -7.53
CA VAL A 130 -4.50 -11.04 -6.36
C VAL A 130 -5.39 -10.46 -5.27
N LEU A 131 -6.41 -9.68 -5.66
CA LEU A 131 -7.35 -9.05 -4.75
C LEU A 131 -8.34 -10.04 -4.12
N GLU A 132 -8.73 -11.10 -4.83
CA GLU A 132 -9.57 -12.19 -4.28
C GLU A 132 -8.92 -12.90 -3.09
N ASP A 133 -7.60 -13.10 -3.13
CA ASP A 133 -6.84 -13.81 -2.11
C ASP A 133 -5.57 -13.06 -1.75
N LEU A 134 -5.73 -11.95 -1.01
CA LEU A 134 -4.65 -11.04 -0.61
C LEU A 134 -3.48 -11.78 0.05
N HIS A 135 -2.38 -12.04 -0.66
CA HIS A 135 -1.27 -12.85 -0.15
C HIS A 135 0.07 -12.13 -0.30
N ILE A 136 0.99 -12.36 0.65
CA ILE A 136 2.40 -11.96 0.51
C ILE A 136 3.24 -13.22 0.58
N CYS A 137 4.05 -13.46 -0.45
CA CYS A 137 4.90 -14.63 -0.49
C CYS A 137 6.00 -14.55 0.58
N ARG A 138 6.53 -15.72 0.99
CA ARG A 138 7.63 -15.80 1.96
C ARG A 138 8.85 -14.98 1.52
N GLY A 139 9.13 -14.93 0.21
CA GLY A 139 10.21 -14.14 -0.37
C GLY A 139 10.07 -12.66 -0.05
N CYS A 140 8.92 -12.05 -0.34
CA CYS A 140 8.64 -10.65 -0.02
C CYS A 140 8.67 -10.37 1.48
N LEU A 141 8.10 -11.26 2.31
CA LEU A 141 8.16 -11.09 3.76
C LEU A 141 9.61 -10.99 4.26
N GLN A 142 10.48 -11.90 3.80
CA GLN A 142 11.90 -11.89 4.19
C GLN A 142 12.64 -10.70 3.59
N PHE A 143 12.40 -10.40 2.31
CA PHE A 143 13.02 -9.29 1.60
C PHE A 143 12.77 -7.97 2.31
N TYR A 144 11.52 -7.58 2.54
CA TYR A 144 11.21 -6.31 3.18
C TYR A 144 11.64 -6.25 4.65
N ARG A 145 11.64 -7.37 5.38
CA ARG A 145 12.22 -7.43 6.73
C ARG A 145 13.72 -7.12 6.71
N CYS A 146 14.47 -7.72 5.79
CA CYS A 146 15.91 -7.46 5.63
C CYS A 146 16.21 -6.00 5.24
N LEU A 147 15.29 -5.34 4.53
CA LEU A 147 15.40 -3.93 4.16
C LEU A 147 14.98 -2.95 5.26
N GLY A 148 14.69 -3.44 6.47
CA GLY A 148 14.27 -2.62 7.62
C GLY A 148 12.78 -2.25 7.62
N GLY A 149 11.96 -2.90 6.79
CA GLY A 149 10.51 -2.69 6.65
C GLY A 149 9.65 -3.65 7.48
N GLU A 150 10.20 -4.29 8.52
CA GLU A 150 9.50 -5.31 9.31
C GLU A 150 8.15 -4.81 9.87
N GLY A 151 8.15 -3.63 10.52
CA GLY A 151 6.93 -3.05 11.07
C GLY A 151 5.89 -2.69 10.01
N ASP A 152 6.32 -2.29 8.80
CA ASP A 152 5.39 -1.95 7.72
C ASP A 152 4.72 -3.22 7.16
N ILE A 153 5.47 -4.31 7.03
CA ILE A 153 4.96 -5.61 6.61
C ILE A 153 4.01 -6.21 7.66
N GLU A 154 4.34 -6.11 8.95
CA GLU A 154 3.46 -6.58 10.02
C GLU A 154 2.13 -5.83 10.03
N ALA A 155 2.19 -4.51 9.87
CA ALA A 155 0.98 -3.69 9.78
C ALA A 155 0.14 -4.02 8.54
N LEU A 156 0.78 -4.30 7.39
CA LEU A 156 0.10 -4.75 6.18
C LEU A 156 -0.57 -6.12 6.39
N LEU A 157 0.09 -7.07 7.06
CA LEU A 157 -0.51 -8.37 7.38
C LEU A 157 -1.74 -8.24 8.28
N VAL A 158 -1.70 -7.35 9.28
CA VAL A 158 -2.86 -7.03 10.13
C VAL A 158 -4.00 -6.44 9.31
N LEU A 159 -3.71 -5.53 8.38
CA LEU A 159 -4.71 -4.97 7.47
C LEU A 159 -5.33 -6.06 6.59
N MET A 160 -4.53 -6.89 5.95
CA MET A 160 -5.00 -7.99 5.09
C MET A 160 -5.90 -8.97 5.85
N ALA A 161 -5.56 -9.29 7.10
CA ALA A 161 -6.39 -10.15 7.94
C ALA A 161 -7.78 -9.56 8.19
N ARG A 162 -7.88 -8.23 8.35
CA ARG A 162 -9.18 -7.53 8.50
C ARG A 162 -9.96 -7.49 7.21
N LEU A 163 -9.28 -7.27 6.08
CA LEU A 163 -9.90 -7.25 4.76
C LEU A 163 -10.50 -8.60 4.37
N ARG A 164 -9.94 -9.70 4.88
CA ARG A 164 -10.42 -11.06 4.65
C ARG A 164 -11.57 -11.48 5.57
N ASP A 165 -11.82 -10.77 6.67
CA ASP A 165 -12.85 -11.18 7.64
C ASP A 165 -14.25 -10.71 7.16
N PRO A 166 -15.13 -11.65 6.75
CA PRO A 166 -16.46 -11.33 6.21
C PRO A 166 -17.41 -10.73 7.25
N LEU A 167 -17.08 -10.82 8.55
CA LEU A 167 -17.83 -10.19 9.62
C LEU A 167 -17.40 -8.76 9.90
N THR A 168 -16.34 -8.27 9.24
CA THR A 168 -16.01 -6.84 9.22
C THR A 168 -16.85 -6.20 8.13
N PRO A 169 -17.96 -5.51 8.45
CA PRO A 169 -18.70 -4.81 7.43
C PRO A 169 -17.76 -3.76 6.82
N SER A 170 -17.79 -3.56 5.50
CA SER A 170 -16.91 -2.58 4.84
C SER A 170 -17.02 -1.17 5.46
N SER A 171 -18.20 -0.86 6.03
CA SER A 171 -18.48 0.34 6.83
C SER A 171 -17.74 0.45 8.17
N TYR A 172 -17.04 -0.59 8.63
CA TYR A 172 -16.16 -0.59 9.81
C TYR A 172 -14.68 -0.41 9.48
N ILE A 173 -14.30 -0.48 8.19
CA ILE A 173 -13.06 0.13 7.71
C ILE A 173 -13.33 1.62 7.44
N ARG A 174 -14.05 2.26 8.36
CA ARG A 174 -14.03 3.71 8.46
C ARG A 174 -12.74 4.06 9.17
N LEU A 175 -11.81 4.62 8.39
CA LEU A 175 -10.68 5.41 8.87
C LEU A 175 -11.27 6.50 9.78
N SER A 176 -11.42 6.20 11.07
CA SER A 176 -12.06 7.05 12.07
C SER A 176 -11.00 7.59 13.01
#